data_AF-A0A5J6L392-F1
#
_entry.id   AF-A0A5J6L392-F1
#
_cell.length_a   1.000
_cell.length_b   1.000
_cell.length_c   1.000
_cell.angle_alpha   90.00
_cell.angle_beta   90.00
_cell.angle_gamma   90.00
#
_symmetry.space_group_name_H-M   'P 1'
#
loop_
_entity.id
_entity.type
_entity.pdbx_description
1 polymer ?
#
loop_
_entity_poly.entity_id
_entity_poly.type
_entity_poly.pdbx_seq_one_letter_code
_entity_poly.pdbx_strand_id
1 'polypeptide(L)'
;MTRIQPGWFPDPSDGATERWWDGTQWTGSVRPSGATQLLPPPPSRPRDSGRRRVPVWLWVVMGVVALILAVVLSPIVALMALVVLITGIVALAKGTPTWLKFGSRKATMAITAAAALVFFATGSVSAAIYPTSTPVETSRDRAAAISTRSPSPEPAHPSPSPVTTTTEEVVVQPVPFERTTVEDGSIPRGQSQVATAGLNGERVLTYRVTTVDGKETARELVSDVVRAEPVTEVTAVGTLDPPPAPAPEPVAQGSGCDPNYADGCVPVASDVDCAGGSGNGPAYLQGTARVVGSDVYDLDRDGDGIACNS
;
A
#
# COMPACT_ATOMS: atom_id res chain seq x y z
N MET A 1 28.05 -22.40 14.18
CA MET A 1 28.71 -22.59 12.87
C MET A 1 27.67 -23.18 11.94
N THR A 2 27.16 -22.41 10.99
CA THR A 2 26.11 -22.85 10.05
C THR A 2 26.73 -23.82 9.06
N ARG A 3 26.36 -25.11 9.10
CA ARG A 3 26.78 -26.06 8.06
C ARG A 3 26.07 -25.70 6.75
N ILE A 4 26.84 -25.54 5.69
CA ILE A 4 26.33 -25.31 4.33
C ILE A 4 25.68 -26.61 3.86
N GLN A 5 24.42 -26.54 3.45
CA GLN A 5 23.66 -27.69 2.96
C GLN A 5 24.18 -28.12 1.57
N PRO A 6 24.04 -29.42 1.20
CA PRO A 6 24.43 -29.90 -0.11
C PRO A 6 23.69 -29.16 -1.23
N GLY A 7 24.40 -28.80 -2.31
CA GLY A 7 23.82 -27.99 -3.37
C GLY A 7 24.81 -27.55 -4.44
N TRP A 8 24.28 -26.93 -5.50
CA TRP A 8 25.08 -26.29 -6.54
C TRP A 8 25.43 -24.87 -6.12
N PHE A 9 26.72 -24.55 -6.14
CA PHE A 9 27.22 -23.24 -5.78
C PHE A 9 28.18 -22.72 -6.86
N PRO A 10 28.33 -21.39 -7.02
CA PRO A 10 29.26 -20.82 -7.99
C PRO A 10 30.68 -21.34 -7.76
N ASP A 11 31.36 -21.81 -8.82
CA ASP A 11 32.73 -22.29 -8.73
C ASP A 11 33.70 -21.11 -8.53
N PRO A 12 34.49 -21.05 -7.44
CA PRO A 12 35.45 -19.97 -7.20
C PRO A 12 36.56 -19.88 -8.24
N SER A 13 36.81 -20.96 -8.99
CA SER A 13 37.84 -21.03 -10.02
C SER A 13 37.35 -20.64 -11.42
N ASP A 14 36.03 -20.68 -11.67
CA ASP A 14 35.39 -20.31 -12.93
C ASP A 14 33.96 -19.80 -12.71
N GLY A 15 33.76 -18.48 -12.85
CA GLY A 15 32.48 -17.81 -12.63
C GLY A 15 31.37 -18.17 -13.63
N ALA A 16 31.67 -18.93 -14.69
CA ALA A 16 30.69 -19.42 -15.65
C ALA A 16 30.14 -20.82 -15.31
N THR A 17 30.62 -21.43 -14.22
CA THR A 17 30.19 -22.76 -13.80
C THR A 17 29.75 -22.82 -12.34
N GLU A 18 28.87 -23.76 -12.04
CA GLU A 18 28.52 -24.17 -10.69
C GLU A 18 29.15 -25.53 -10.40
N ARG A 19 29.65 -25.71 -9.18
CA ARG A 19 30.20 -26.98 -8.68
C ARG A 19 29.30 -27.52 -7.57
N TRP A 20 29.17 -28.84 -7.51
CA TRP A 20 28.34 -29.48 -6.49
C TRP A 20 29.08 -29.67 -5.17
N TRP A 21 28.49 -29.19 -4.08
CA TRP A 21 28.92 -29.40 -2.69
C TRP A 21 28.08 -30.50 -2.06
N ASP A 22 28.71 -31.52 -1.47
CA ASP A 22 28.02 -32.68 -0.88
C ASP A 22 27.66 -32.53 0.61
N GLY A 23 27.97 -31.38 1.21
CA GLY A 23 27.80 -31.12 2.64
C GLY A 23 29.07 -31.27 3.48
N THR A 24 30.12 -31.88 2.91
CA THR A 24 31.41 -32.10 3.57
C THR A 24 32.62 -31.69 2.71
N GLN A 25 32.52 -31.81 1.39
CA GLN A 25 33.55 -31.43 0.42
C GLN A 25 32.97 -31.06 -0.95
N TRP A 26 33.79 -30.42 -1.78
CA TRP A 26 33.46 -30.16 -3.18
C TRP A 26 33.65 -31.43 -4.00
N THR A 27 32.68 -31.74 -4.84
CA THR A 27 32.77 -32.91 -5.74
C THR A 27 33.37 -32.53 -7.10
N GLY A 28 33.73 -33.54 -7.89
CA GLY A 28 34.21 -33.35 -9.26
C GLY A 28 33.12 -32.90 -10.26
N SER A 29 31.86 -32.89 -9.84
CA SER A 29 30.71 -32.55 -10.69
C SER A 29 30.59 -31.04 -10.88
N VAL A 30 30.73 -30.60 -12.13
CA VAL A 30 30.57 -29.20 -12.57
C VAL A 30 29.47 -29.11 -13.62
N ARG A 31 28.68 -28.04 -13.56
CA ARG A 31 27.66 -27.70 -14.57
C ARG A 31 27.78 -26.23 -14.99
N PRO A 32 27.38 -25.85 -16.20
CA PRO A 32 27.29 -24.44 -16.59
C PRO A 32 26.30 -23.71 -15.67
N SER A 33 26.67 -22.52 -15.18
CA SER A 33 25.78 -21.67 -14.39
C SER A 33 24.54 -21.36 -15.22
N GLY A 34 23.34 -21.57 -14.67
CA GLY A 34 22.06 -21.36 -15.36
C GLY A 34 21.69 -19.90 -15.65
N ALA A 35 22.67 -19.03 -15.90
CA ALA A 35 22.44 -17.68 -16.41
C ALA A 35 22.30 -17.73 -17.94
N THR A 36 21.05 -17.85 -18.39
CA THR A 36 20.59 -17.53 -19.75
C THR A 36 21.08 -18.48 -20.84
N GLN A 37 20.15 -19.26 -21.39
CA GLN A 37 20.30 -19.82 -22.74
C GLN A 37 20.73 -18.71 -23.71
N LEU A 38 21.97 -18.77 -24.18
CA LEU A 38 22.40 -18.09 -25.39
C LEU A 38 21.62 -18.69 -26.56
N LEU A 39 20.43 -18.15 -26.85
CA LEU A 39 19.90 -18.23 -28.20
C LEU A 39 20.90 -17.53 -29.14
N PRO A 40 21.14 -18.07 -30.35
CA PRO A 40 21.91 -17.36 -31.35
C PRO A 40 21.26 -16.00 -31.65
N PRO A 41 22.05 -14.96 -31.98
CA PRO A 41 21.50 -13.62 -32.18
C PRO A 41 20.50 -13.65 -33.34
N PRO A 42 19.28 -13.09 -33.18
CA PRO A 42 18.35 -12.96 -34.28
C PRO A 42 18.92 -12.00 -35.34
N PRO A 43 18.60 -12.18 -36.63
CA PRO A 43 19.08 -11.31 -37.69
C PRO A 43 18.67 -9.86 -37.41
N SER A 44 19.61 -8.94 -37.59
CA SER A 44 19.42 -7.51 -37.42
C SER A 44 18.33 -7.01 -38.36
N ARG A 45 17.15 -6.71 -37.81
CA ARG A 45 16.11 -5.96 -38.55
C ARG A 45 16.64 -4.55 -38.85
N PRO A 46 16.36 -4.00 -40.04
CA PRO A 46 16.70 -2.62 -40.35
C PRO A 46 16.06 -1.70 -39.30
N ARG A 47 16.82 -0.68 -38.87
CA ARG A 47 16.31 0.37 -37.98
C ARG A 47 15.18 1.11 -38.70
N ASP A 48 13.95 0.69 -38.46
CA ASP A 48 12.81 1.58 -38.61
C ASP A 48 12.99 2.70 -37.59
N SER A 49 13.24 3.90 -38.08
CA SER A 49 13.10 5.15 -37.35
C SER A 49 11.61 5.44 -37.10
N GLY A 50 10.92 4.46 -36.49
CA GLY A 50 9.56 4.59 -36.02
C GLY A 50 9.55 5.56 -34.85
N ARG A 51 9.29 6.84 -35.14
CA ARG A 51 8.96 7.87 -34.17
C ARG A 51 7.87 7.28 -33.28
N ARG A 52 8.23 6.83 -32.07
CA ARG A 52 7.30 6.19 -31.11
C ARG A 52 6.13 7.16 -30.94
N ARG A 53 4.98 6.83 -31.54
CA ARG A 53 3.77 7.61 -31.35
C ARG A 53 3.33 7.36 -29.92
N VAL A 54 3.66 8.31 -29.06
CA VAL A 54 3.23 8.30 -27.67
C VAL A 54 1.69 8.19 -27.68
N PRO A 55 1.10 7.16 -27.05
CA PRO A 55 -0.33 6.96 -27.12
C PRO A 55 -1.04 8.17 -26.53
N VAL A 56 -2.12 8.62 -27.17
CA VAL A 56 -2.79 9.91 -26.87
C VAL A 56 -3.17 10.04 -25.39
N TRP A 57 -3.52 8.95 -24.72
CA TRP A 57 -3.83 8.94 -23.28
C TRP A 57 -2.68 9.43 -22.39
N LEU A 58 -1.42 9.23 -22.78
CA LEU A 58 -0.25 9.66 -22.01
C LEU A 58 -0.11 11.19 -22.06
N TRP A 59 -0.49 11.82 -23.17
CA TRP A 59 -0.59 13.27 -23.28
C TRP A 59 -1.75 13.84 -22.46
N VAL A 60 -2.88 13.14 -22.42
CA VAL A 60 -4.03 13.53 -21.59
C VAL A 60 -3.67 13.46 -20.11
N VAL A 61 -3.06 12.36 -19.65
CA VAL A 61 -2.63 12.20 -18.26
C VAL A 61 -1.59 13.25 -17.88
N MET A 62 -0.59 13.49 -18.73
CA MET A 62 0.40 14.55 -18.50
C MET A 62 -0.24 15.95 -18.43
N GLY A 63 -1.24 16.22 -19.28
CA GLY A 63 -2.00 17.48 -19.24
C GLY A 63 -2.81 17.65 -17.96
N VAL A 64 -3.49 16.58 -17.49
CA VAL A 64 -4.28 16.59 -16.25
C VAL A 64 -3.36 16.75 -15.03
N VAL A 65 -2.23 16.06 -14.98
CA VAL A 65 -1.24 16.21 -13.90
C VAL A 65 -0.67 17.64 -13.89
N ALA A 66 -0.33 18.21 -15.05
CA ALA A 66 0.13 19.59 -15.13
C ALA A 66 -0.95 20.60 -14.69
N LEU A 67 -2.22 20.36 -15.04
CA LEU A 67 -3.35 21.20 -14.62
C LEU A 67 -3.57 21.13 -13.10
N ILE A 68 -3.56 19.93 -12.52
CA ILE A 68 -3.69 19.73 -11.06
C ILE A 68 -2.52 20.40 -10.34
N LEU A 69 -1.29 20.24 -10.84
CA LEU A 69 -0.11 20.88 -10.26
C LEU A 69 -0.23 22.41 -10.31
N ALA A 70 -0.73 22.97 -11.42
CA ALA A 70 -0.97 24.41 -11.56
C ALA A 70 -2.05 24.92 -10.59
N VAL A 71 -3.14 24.17 -10.39
CA VAL A 71 -4.22 24.53 -9.46
C VAL A 71 -3.75 24.44 -7.99
N VAL A 72 -2.99 23.40 -7.64
CA VAL A 72 -2.52 23.17 -6.26
C VAL A 72 -1.36 24.12 -5.87
N LEU A 73 -0.48 24.46 -6.81
CA LEU A 73 0.60 25.43 -6.56
C LEU A 73 0.13 26.89 -6.67
N SER A 74 -1.05 27.15 -7.24
CA SER A 74 -1.67 28.48 -7.37
C SER A 74 -1.65 29.33 -6.08
N PRO A 75 -2.09 28.82 -4.89
CA PRO A 75 -2.05 29.61 -3.66
C PRO A 75 -0.61 29.95 -3.22
N ILE A 76 0.36 29.07 -3.48
CA ILE A 76 1.77 29.30 -3.13
C ILE A 76 2.38 30.36 -4.06
N VAL A 77 2.08 30.29 -5.37
CA VAL A 77 2.53 31.29 -6.36
C VAL A 77 1.90 32.65 -6.07
N ALA A 78 0.62 32.71 -5.68
CA ALA A 78 -0.05 33.95 -5.30
C ALA A 78 0.57 34.59 -4.05
N LEU A 79 0.93 33.80 -3.03
CA LEU A 79 1.62 34.30 -1.83
C LEU A 79 3.02 34.82 -2.16
N MET A 80 3.79 34.11 -2.98
CA MET A 80 5.12 34.57 -3.41
C MET A 80 5.04 35.86 -4.24
N ALA A 81 4.06 35.98 -5.15
CA ALA A 81 3.82 37.19 -5.92
C ALA A 81 3.41 38.38 -5.03
N LEU A 82 2.58 38.16 -4.00
CA LEU A 82 2.20 39.18 -3.03
C LEU A 82 3.41 39.69 -2.23
N VAL A 83 4.28 38.78 -1.78
CA VAL A 83 5.51 39.15 -1.06
C VAL A 83 6.42 39.98 -1.96
N VAL A 84 6.61 39.59 -3.22
CA VAL A 84 7.42 40.37 -4.18
C VAL A 84 6.78 41.74 -4.47
N LEU A 85 5.46 41.81 -4.61
CA LEU A 85 4.72 43.06 -4.81
C LEU A 85 4.91 44.03 -3.64
N ILE A 86 4.68 43.56 -2.41
CA ILE A 86 4.84 44.36 -1.19
C ILE A 86 6.30 44.85 -1.07
N THR A 87 7.25 43.96 -1.33
CA THR A 87 8.69 44.30 -1.24
C THR A 87 9.10 45.30 -2.32
N GLY A 88 8.54 45.20 -3.53
CA GLY A 88 8.74 46.15 -4.62
C GLY A 88 8.18 47.54 -4.29
N ILE A 89 6.94 47.61 -3.79
CA ILE A 89 6.28 48.87 -3.39
C ILE A 89 7.08 49.58 -2.28
N VAL A 90 7.56 48.85 -1.27
CA VAL A 90 8.37 49.41 -0.17
C VAL A 90 9.71 49.94 -0.69
N ALA A 91 10.37 49.23 -1.63
CA ALA A 91 11.62 49.70 -2.24
C ALA A 91 11.42 50.97 -3.06
N LEU A 92 10.30 51.08 -3.79
CA LEU A 92 9.91 52.28 -4.54
C LEU A 92 9.59 53.47 -3.63
N ALA A 93 8.90 53.25 -2.51
CA ALA A 93 8.50 54.30 -1.58
C ALA A 93 9.66 54.83 -0.72
N LYS A 94 10.57 53.97 -0.27
CA LYS A 94 11.69 54.35 0.61
C LYS A 94 13.00 54.65 -0.12
N GLY A 95 13.10 54.32 -1.40
CA GLY A 95 14.30 54.56 -2.21
C GLY A 95 15.54 53.76 -1.77
N THR A 96 15.37 52.78 -0.87
CA THR A 96 16.46 51.95 -0.33
C THR A 96 16.56 50.63 -1.09
N PRO A 97 17.78 50.10 -1.31
CA PRO A 97 17.95 48.78 -1.92
C PRO A 97 17.48 47.71 -0.93
N THR A 98 16.40 47.00 -1.28
CA THR A 98 15.96 45.81 -0.54
C THR A 98 16.89 44.63 -0.80
N TRP A 99 16.79 43.58 0.02
CA TRP A 99 17.66 42.39 -0.02
C TRP A 99 17.70 41.66 -1.37
N LEU A 100 16.74 41.93 -2.27
CA LEU A 100 16.64 41.36 -3.62
C LEU A 100 17.61 41.99 -4.66
N LYS A 101 18.47 42.94 -4.26
CA LYS A 101 19.56 43.51 -5.08
C LYS A 101 19.18 43.80 -6.55
N PHE A 102 18.10 44.54 -6.76
CA PHE A 102 17.66 44.90 -8.12
C PHE A 102 18.57 45.98 -8.73
N GLY A 103 19.14 45.70 -9.90
CA GLY A 103 20.18 46.52 -10.53
C GLY A 103 19.74 47.87 -11.11
N SER A 104 18.44 48.17 -11.20
CA SER A 104 17.96 49.51 -11.62
C SER A 104 16.50 49.78 -11.25
N ARG A 105 16.14 51.06 -11.05
CA ARG A 105 14.76 51.49 -10.72
C ARG A 105 13.73 51.11 -11.80
N LYS A 106 14.16 51.05 -13.07
CA LYS A 106 13.33 50.63 -14.21
C LYS A 106 13.02 49.13 -14.15
N ALA A 107 13.99 48.30 -13.73
CA ALA A 107 13.79 46.86 -13.54
C ALA A 107 12.84 46.57 -12.37
N THR A 108 12.92 47.34 -11.29
CA THR A 108 12.00 47.22 -10.14
C THR A 108 10.56 47.53 -10.56
N MET A 109 10.31 48.58 -11.35
CA MET A 109 8.96 48.87 -11.86
C MET A 109 8.41 47.76 -12.75
N ALA A 110 9.23 47.21 -13.66
CA ALA A 110 8.79 46.14 -14.56
C ALA A 110 8.44 44.85 -13.81
N ILE A 111 9.25 44.45 -12.82
CA ILE A 111 9.01 43.24 -12.01
C ILE A 111 7.79 43.41 -11.11
N THR A 112 7.60 44.60 -10.52
CA THR A 112 6.44 44.89 -9.67
C THR A 112 5.14 44.89 -10.49
N ALA A 113 5.17 45.46 -11.71
CA ALA A 113 4.04 45.42 -12.63
C ALA A 113 3.72 43.99 -13.12
N ALA A 114 4.75 43.18 -13.41
CA ALA A 114 4.56 41.78 -13.78
C ALA A 114 4.00 40.93 -12.62
N ALA A 115 4.48 41.15 -11.38
CA ALA A 115 3.95 40.48 -10.20
C ALA A 115 2.50 40.88 -9.90
N ALA A 116 2.13 42.16 -10.13
CA ALA A 116 0.75 42.62 -10.03
C ALA A 116 -0.16 41.91 -11.04
N LEU A 117 0.26 41.80 -12.30
CA LEU A 117 -0.51 41.10 -13.34
C LEU A 117 -0.72 39.61 -13.01
N VAL A 118 0.31 38.94 -12.49
CA VAL A 118 0.19 37.54 -12.05
C VAL A 118 -0.76 37.41 -10.85
N PHE A 119 -0.69 38.33 -9.89
CA PHE A 119 -1.58 38.34 -8.72
C PHE A 119 -3.05 38.57 -9.13
N PHE A 120 -3.32 39.50 -10.04
CA PHE A 120 -4.68 39.77 -10.53
C PHE A 120 -5.23 38.66 -11.45
N ALA A 121 -4.41 38.04 -12.28
CA ALA A 121 -4.82 36.92 -13.12
C ALA A 121 -5.12 35.64 -12.32
N THR A 122 -4.42 35.43 -11.19
CA THR A 122 -4.61 34.25 -10.32
C THR A 122 -5.71 34.47 -9.28
N GLY A 123 -6.02 35.72 -8.92
CA GLY A 123 -7.06 36.10 -7.95
C GLY A 123 -8.51 36.00 -8.45
N SER A 124 -8.76 35.54 -9.67
CA SER A 124 -10.10 35.48 -10.27
C SER A 124 -10.84 34.16 -10.02
N VAL A 125 -10.89 33.69 -8.77
CA VAL A 125 -11.97 32.80 -8.28
C VAL A 125 -12.23 33.11 -6.79
N SER A 126 -12.87 34.26 -6.52
CA SER A 126 -13.75 34.51 -5.35
C SER A 126 -14.16 35.99 -5.33
N ALA A 127 -15.17 36.35 -6.11
CA ALA A 127 -15.85 37.64 -5.99
C ALA A 127 -17.31 37.51 -6.42
N ALA A 128 -18.05 36.71 -5.66
CA ALA A 128 -19.49 36.87 -5.48
C ALA A 128 -19.74 36.63 -3.99
N ILE A 129 -20.60 37.43 -3.36
CA ILE A 129 -20.94 37.40 -1.92
C ILE A 129 -19.97 38.19 -1.03
N TYR A 130 -19.90 39.51 -1.18
CA TYR A 130 -19.93 40.43 -0.03
C TYR A 130 -20.53 41.77 -0.50
N PRO A 131 -21.76 42.14 -0.10
CA PRO A 131 -22.23 43.50 -0.29
C PRO A 131 -21.43 44.44 0.63
N THR A 132 -20.79 45.42 0.01
CA THR A 132 -20.14 46.57 0.65
C THR A 132 -21.13 47.33 1.52
N SER A 133 -20.99 47.23 2.85
CA SER A 133 -21.62 48.18 3.77
C SER A 133 -20.73 49.42 3.91
N THR A 134 -21.24 50.55 3.44
CA THR A 134 -20.69 51.91 3.64
C THR A 134 -20.51 52.24 5.12
N PRO A 135 -19.42 52.90 5.55
CA PRO A 135 -19.33 53.43 6.90
C PRO A 135 -20.07 54.78 6.99
N VAL A 136 -21.04 54.87 7.89
CA VAL A 136 -21.66 56.13 8.29
C VAL A 136 -20.79 56.82 9.33
N GLU A 137 -20.53 58.09 9.05
CA GLU A 137 -19.76 59.07 9.78
C GLU A 137 -20.27 59.26 11.23
N THR A 138 -19.38 59.09 12.20
CA THR A 138 -19.63 59.46 13.60
C THR A 138 -19.34 60.95 13.78
N SER A 139 -20.38 61.77 13.86
CA SER A 139 -20.29 63.14 14.37
C SER A 139 -20.49 63.13 15.89
N ARG A 140 -19.40 63.40 16.61
CA ARG A 140 -19.42 63.74 18.04
C ARG A 140 -19.27 65.25 18.11
N ASP A 141 -20.33 65.94 18.53
CA ASP A 141 -20.20 67.27 19.11
C ASP A 141 -21.05 67.42 20.36
N ARG A 142 -20.46 68.13 21.30
CA ARG A 142 -20.82 68.28 22.71
C ARG A 142 -21.28 69.72 22.91
N ALA A 143 -22.46 69.95 23.47
CA ALA A 143 -22.71 71.00 24.46
C ALA A 143 -24.15 70.98 24.98
N ALA A 144 -24.25 71.24 26.28
CA ALA A 144 -25.44 71.24 27.11
C ALA A 144 -26.32 72.49 26.92
N ALA A 145 -27.62 72.36 27.24
CA ALA A 145 -28.34 73.35 28.04
C ALA A 145 -29.69 72.79 28.51
N ILE A 146 -30.04 73.17 29.74
CA ILE A 146 -31.18 72.76 30.56
C ILE A 146 -32.47 73.48 30.08
N SER A 147 -33.61 72.77 30.07
CA SER A 147 -34.91 73.41 30.33
C SER A 147 -35.98 72.41 30.76
N THR A 148 -36.50 72.68 31.94
CA THR A 148 -37.66 72.09 32.62
C THR A 148 -38.97 72.48 31.92
N ARG A 149 -39.87 71.51 31.68
CA ARG A 149 -41.33 71.59 31.98
C ARG A 149 -42.13 70.34 31.56
N SER A 150 -42.93 69.88 32.54
CA SER A 150 -44.28 69.28 32.45
C SER A 150 -44.44 67.80 32.00
N PRO A 151 -45.15 66.94 32.78
CA PRO A 151 -45.44 65.57 32.38
C PRO A 151 -46.65 65.53 31.43
N SER A 152 -46.39 65.15 30.18
CA SER A 152 -47.37 64.85 29.13
C SER A 152 -47.47 63.32 29.01
N PRO A 153 -48.67 62.73 28.78
CA PRO A 153 -48.87 61.29 28.91
C PRO A 153 -48.05 60.51 27.88
N GLU A 154 -47.50 59.41 28.36
CA GLU A 154 -46.60 58.48 27.70
C GLU A 154 -47.07 58.09 26.28
N PRO A 155 -46.30 58.38 25.21
CA PRO A 155 -46.59 57.81 23.91
C PRO A 155 -46.34 56.30 24.00
N ALA A 156 -47.36 55.50 23.63
CA ALA A 156 -47.25 54.06 23.54
C ALA A 156 -45.96 53.68 22.79
N HIS A 157 -45.01 53.08 23.51
CA HIS A 157 -43.83 52.49 22.90
C HIS A 157 -44.28 51.44 21.87
N PRO A 158 -43.85 51.52 20.60
CA PRO A 158 -44.11 50.44 19.66
C PRO A 158 -43.41 49.19 20.20
N SER A 159 -44.17 48.13 20.44
CA SER A 159 -43.62 46.82 20.74
C SER A 159 -42.68 46.43 19.59
N PRO A 160 -41.40 46.05 19.85
CA PRO A 160 -40.49 45.72 18.77
C PRO A 160 -41.06 44.53 17.99
N SER A 161 -41.16 44.67 16.67
CA SER A 161 -41.50 43.54 15.80
C SER A 161 -40.40 42.48 15.91
N PRO A 162 -40.75 41.18 15.95
CA PRO A 162 -39.76 40.12 16.12
C PRO A 162 -38.79 40.11 14.94
N VAL A 163 -37.49 40.03 15.22
CA VAL A 163 -36.46 40.05 14.17
C VAL A 163 -36.24 38.62 13.68
N THR A 164 -36.52 38.38 12.40
CA THR A 164 -36.26 37.09 11.76
C THR A 164 -34.93 37.15 11.02
N THR A 165 -34.05 36.19 11.28
CA THR A 165 -32.74 36.07 10.61
C THR A 165 -32.59 34.67 10.03
N THR A 166 -32.15 34.59 8.78
CA THR A 166 -31.86 33.33 8.09
C THR A 166 -30.37 33.23 7.83
N THR A 167 -29.75 32.12 8.27
CA THR A 167 -28.31 31.85 8.14
C THR A 167 -28.10 30.48 7.51
N GLU A 168 -27.03 30.33 6.72
CA GLU A 168 -26.59 29.02 6.25
C GLU A 168 -25.57 28.40 7.21
N GLU A 169 -25.84 27.19 7.66
CA GLU A 169 -24.99 26.40 8.55
C GLU A 169 -24.45 25.20 7.77
N VAL A 170 -23.13 25.02 7.75
CA VAL A 170 -22.46 23.90 7.07
C VAL A 170 -22.00 22.88 8.09
N VAL A 171 -22.47 21.64 7.96
CA VAL A 171 -22.14 20.53 8.85
C VAL A 171 -21.45 19.44 8.05
N VAL A 172 -20.24 19.08 8.49
CA VAL A 172 -19.47 17.96 7.94
C VAL A 172 -19.74 16.71 8.76
N GLN A 173 -20.07 15.61 8.10
CA GLN A 173 -20.31 14.32 8.77
C GLN A 173 -19.56 13.19 8.07
N PRO A 174 -19.09 12.17 8.81
CA PRO A 174 -18.42 11.03 8.21
C PRO A 174 -19.43 10.13 7.49
N VAL A 175 -19.01 9.56 6.35
CA VAL A 175 -19.69 8.44 5.69
C VAL A 175 -18.94 7.16 6.06
N PRO A 176 -19.54 6.25 6.84
CA PRO A 176 -18.86 5.00 7.23
C PRO A 176 -18.42 4.18 6.02
N PHE A 177 -17.27 3.53 6.12
CA PHE A 177 -16.83 2.56 5.11
C PHE A 177 -17.45 1.18 5.29
N GLU A 178 -17.52 0.43 4.19
CA GLU A 178 -17.91 -0.97 4.18
C GLU A 178 -16.70 -1.90 4.39
N ARG A 179 -16.94 -3.12 4.86
CA ARG A 179 -15.90 -4.17 4.94
C ARG A 179 -16.21 -5.31 4.01
N THR A 180 -15.20 -5.80 3.32
CA THR A 180 -15.28 -6.98 2.47
C THR A 180 -14.13 -7.95 2.73
N THR A 181 -14.33 -9.19 2.31
CA THR A 181 -13.35 -10.27 2.47
C THR A 181 -13.08 -10.92 1.11
N VAL A 182 -11.81 -11.17 0.82
CA VAL A 182 -11.35 -11.80 -0.42
C VAL A 182 -10.44 -12.97 -0.08
N GLU A 183 -10.61 -14.10 -0.74
CA GLU A 183 -9.74 -15.26 -0.58
C GLU A 183 -8.37 -15.04 -1.24
N ASP A 184 -7.30 -15.43 -0.55
CA ASP A 184 -5.93 -15.32 -1.03
C ASP A 184 -5.18 -16.64 -0.84
N GLY A 185 -4.79 -17.26 -1.96
CA GLY A 185 -4.06 -18.53 -2.00
C GLY A 185 -2.58 -18.42 -1.65
N SER A 186 -2.06 -17.23 -1.36
CA SER A 186 -0.69 -17.02 -0.89
C SER A 186 -0.59 -16.95 0.64
N ILE A 187 -1.72 -16.78 1.33
CA ILE A 187 -1.79 -16.70 2.79
C ILE A 187 -2.17 -18.06 3.37
N PRO A 188 -1.46 -18.58 4.39
CA PRO A 188 -1.79 -19.84 5.05
C PRO A 188 -3.25 -19.89 5.51
N ARG A 189 -3.92 -21.03 5.29
CA ARG A 189 -5.29 -21.24 5.75
C ARG A 189 -5.41 -20.95 7.25
N GLY A 190 -6.43 -20.18 7.62
CA GLY A 190 -6.67 -19.74 9.00
C GLY A 190 -5.95 -18.45 9.40
N GLN A 191 -5.10 -17.89 8.53
CA GLN A 191 -4.56 -16.53 8.70
C GLN A 191 -5.36 -15.52 7.87
N SER A 192 -5.31 -14.26 8.28
CA SER A 192 -5.92 -13.15 7.54
C SER A 192 -5.09 -11.88 7.69
N GLN A 193 -5.13 -11.01 6.69
CA GLN A 193 -4.48 -9.71 6.75
C GLN A 193 -5.33 -8.63 6.08
N VAL A 194 -5.26 -7.40 6.58
CA VAL A 194 -5.91 -6.26 5.90
C VAL A 194 -5.10 -5.93 4.65
N ALA A 195 -5.71 -6.16 3.48
CA ALA A 195 -5.13 -5.86 2.18
C ALA A 195 -5.34 -4.39 1.77
N THR A 196 -6.45 -3.79 2.20
CA THR A 196 -6.74 -2.37 2.00
C THR A 196 -7.45 -1.84 3.24
N ALA A 197 -6.91 -0.79 3.87
CA ALA A 197 -7.51 -0.19 5.05
C ALA A 197 -8.77 0.61 4.67
N GLY A 198 -9.81 0.50 5.49
CA GLY A 198 -11.02 1.30 5.31
C GLY A 198 -10.81 2.75 5.75
N LEU A 199 -11.41 3.69 5.01
CA LEU A 199 -11.42 5.11 5.34
C LEU A 199 -12.83 5.66 5.21
N ASN A 200 -13.31 6.36 6.23
CA ASN A 200 -14.60 7.05 6.14
C ASN A 200 -14.55 8.13 5.06
N GLY A 201 -15.65 8.24 4.32
CA GLY A 201 -15.90 9.36 3.43
C GLY A 201 -16.32 10.61 4.20
N GLU A 202 -16.58 11.68 3.46
CA GLU A 202 -17.00 12.98 3.98
C GLU A 202 -18.28 13.42 3.27
N ARG A 203 -19.36 13.64 4.02
CA ARG A 203 -20.57 14.31 3.53
C ARG A 203 -20.68 15.72 4.09
N VAL A 204 -21.11 16.65 3.25
CA VAL A 204 -21.33 18.05 3.61
C VAL A 204 -22.82 18.34 3.48
N LEU A 205 -23.43 18.70 4.60
CA LEU A 205 -24.83 19.11 4.68
C LEU A 205 -24.87 20.62 4.86
N THR A 206 -25.59 21.34 4.00
CA THR A 206 -25.88 22.76 4.25
C THR A 206 -27.32 22.89 4.68
N TYR A 207 -27.51 23.56 5.81
CA TYR A 207 -28.82 23.85 6.38
C TYR A 207 -29.12 25.35 6.28
N ARG A 208 -30.36 25.68 5.95
CA ARG A 208 -30.91 27.02 6.14
C ARG A 208 -31.58 27.05 7.51
N VAL A 209 -31.02 27.82 8.42
CA VAL A 209 -31.51 27.97 9.80
C VAL A 209 -32.21 29.32 9.94
N THR A 210 -33.47 29.30 10.34
CA THR A 210 -34.26 30.51 10.60
C THR A 210 -34.41 30.71 12.10
N THR A 211 -33.98 31.87 12.58
CA THR A 211 -34.09 32.28 13.98
C THR A 211 -35.05 33.45 14.10
N VAL A 212 -35.85 33.44 15.16
CA VAL A 212 -36.70 34.57 15.56
C VAL A 212 -36.25 35.01 16.94
N ASP A 213 -35.87 36.27 17.07
CA ASP A 213 -35.29 36.85 18.30
C ASP A 213 -34.10 36.02 18.85
N GLY A 214 -33.27 35.51 17.93
CA GLY A 214 -32.08 34.71 18.23
C GLY A 214 -32.35 33.25 18.59
N LYS A 215 -33.61 32.81 18.65
CA LYS A 215 -33.97 31.40 18.88
C LYS A 215 -34.27 30.69 17.58
N GLU A 216 -33.66 29.52 17.35
CA GLU A 216 -33.97 28.68 16.19
C GLU A 216 -35.45 28.28 16.17
N THR A 217 -36.12 28.58 15.06
CA THR A 217 -37.55 28.28 14.84
C THR A 217 -37.76 27.30 13.69
N ALA A 218 -36.84 27.26 12.71
CA ALA A 218 -36.85 26.29 11.63
C ALA A 218 -35.43 25.95 11.18
N ARG A 219 -35.24 24.70 10.76
CA ARG A 219 -34.03 24.21 10.07
C ARG A 219 -34.47 23.40 8.86
N GLU A 220 -33.95 23.75 7.70
CA GLU A 220 -34.22 23.08 6.43
C GLU A 220 -32.91 22.62 5.79
N LEU A 221 -32.85 21.38 5.31
CA LEU A 221 -31.70 20.87 4.57
C LEU A 221 -31.75 21.40 3.14
N VAL A 222 -30.78 22.24 2.75
CA VAL A 222 -30.73 22.84 1.40
C VAL A 222 -29.76 22.13 0.47
N SER A 223 -28.75 21.44 0.99
CA SER A 223 -27.86 20.60 0.21
C SER A 223 -27.34 19.40 1.00
N ASP A 224 -27.15 18.28 0.32
CA ASP A 224 -26.50 17.07 0.82
C ASP A 224 -25.57 16.56 -0.28
N VAL A 225 -24.26 16.63 -0.03
CA VAL A 225 -23.24 16.27 -1.01
C VAL A 225 -22.18 15.39 -0.35
N VAL A 226 -21.93 14.22 -0.92
CA VAL A 226 -20.75 13.41 -0.59
C VAL A 226 -19.55 14.05 -1.28
N ARG A 227 -18.64 14.62 -0.48
CA ARG A 227 -17.43 15.30 -0.94
C ARG A 227 -16.25 14.36 -1.10
N ALA A 228 -16.22 13.30 -0.30
CA ALA A 228 -15.27 12.20 -0.42
C ALA A 228 -16.00 10.87 -0.23
N GLU A 229 -15.85 9.96 -1.19
CA GLU A 229 -16.39 8.60 -1.08
C GLU A 229 -15.64 7.82 0.01
N PRO A 230 -16.31 6.96 0.79
CA PRO A 230 -15.63 6.05 1.69
C PRO A 230 -14.79 5.03 0.91
N VAL A 231 -13.66 4.62 1.49
CA VAL A 231 -12.82 3.55 0.96
C VAL A 231 -13.15 2.27 1.73
N THR A 232 -13.60 1.25 1.01
CA THR A 232 -13.91 -0.08 1.56
C THR A 232 -12.67 -0.74 2.16
N GLU A 233 -12.80 -1.31 3.35
CA GLU A 233 -11.78 -2.16 3.95
C GLU A 233 -11.82 -3.55 3.34
N VAL A 234 -10.68 -4.05 2.86
CA VAL A 234 -10.55 -5.39 2.29
C VAL A 234 -9.66 -6.24 3.20
N THR A 235 -10.23 -7.31 3.74
CA THR A 235 -9.47 -8.33 4.47
C THR A 235 -9.21 -9.53 3.55
N ALA A 236 -7.95 -9.87 3.34
CA ALA A 236 -7.56 -11.10 2.64
C ALA A 236 -7.57 -12.28 3.63
N VAL A 237 -8.29 -13.35 3.32
CA VAL A 237 -8.33 -14.59 4.10
C VAL A 237 -7.56 -15.70 3.40
N GLY A 238 -6.70 -16.37 4.16
CA GLY A 238 -5.82 -17.39 3.61
C GLY A 238 -6.52 -18.66 3.21
N THR A 239 -6.17 -19.17 2.04
CA THR A 239 -6.63 -20.45 1.50
C THR A 239 -5.50 -21.43 1.20
N LEU A 240 -4.24 -21.03 1.44
CA LEU A 240 -3.06 -21.88 1.20
C LEU A 240 -3.03 -23.05 2.19
N ASP A 241 -3.19 -24.26 1.67
CA ASP A 241 -2.99 -25.49 2.42
C ASP A 241 -1.50 -25.80 2.63
N PRO A 242 -1.13 -26.42 3.76
CA PRO A 242 0.21 -26.96 3.91
C PRO A 242 0.46 -28.03 2.84
N PRO A 243 1.70 -28.20 2.38
CA PRO A 243 2.02 -29.32 1.52
C PRO A 243 1.68 -30.63 2.24
N PRO A 244 1.30 -31.69 1.49
CA PRO A 244 1.06 -32.99 2.09
C PRO A 244 2.30 -33.43 2.87
N ALA A 245 2.08 -34.06 4.02
CA ALA A 245 3.17 -34.61 4.81
C ALA A 245 4.03 -35.53 3.92
N PRO A 246 5.36 -35.50 4.07
CA PRO A 246 6.22 -36.43 3.34
C PRO A 246 5.78 -37.86 3.62
N ALA A 247 5.82 -38.71 2.58
CA ALA A 247 5.60 -40.13 2.76
C ALA A 247 6.60 -40.67 3.81
N PRO A 248 6.19 -41.63 4.66
CA PRO A 248 7.10 -42.24 5.61
C PRO A 248 8.31 -42.79 4.86
N GLU A 249 9.51 -42.41 5.31
CA GLU A 249 10.74 -42.97 4.76
C GLU A 249 10.71 -44.50 4.92
N PRO A 250 11.16 -45.27 3.91
CA PRO A 250 11.35 -46.70 4.10
C PRO A 250 12.24 -46.92 5.31
N VAL A 251 11.73 -47.65 6.31
CA VAL A 251 12.55 -48.07 7.45
C VAL A 251 13.76 -48.82 6.90
N ALA A 252 14.94 -48.22 7.03
CA ALA A 252 16.18 -48.90 6.71
C ALA A 252 16.32 -50.09 7.66
N GLN A 253 16.18 -51.30 7.10
CA GLN A 253 16.58 -52.54 7.73
C GLN A 253 18.01 -52.35 8.25
N GLY A 254 18.26 -52.66 9.53
CA GLY A 254 19.54 -52.42 10.18
C GLY A 254 20.71 -52.97 9.34
N SER A 255 21.79 -52.20 9.25
CA SER A 255 23.01 -52.58 8.52
C SER A 255 23.55 -53.91 9.05
N GLY A 256 23.30 -55.00 8.34
CA GLY A 256 23.64 -56.36 8.76
C GLY A 256 22.54 -57.40 8.49
N CYS A 257 21.33 -56.96 8.16
CA CYS A 257 20.24 -57.84 7.72
C CYS A 257 20.17 -57.89 6.19
N ASP A 258 19.88 -59.06 5.63
CA ASP A 258 19.75 -59.27 4.20
C ASP A 258 18.48 -58.58 3.65
N PRO A 259 18.59 -57.74 2.61
CA PRO A 259 17.49 -56.93 2.11
C PRO A 259 16.37 -57.73 1.42
N ASN A 260 16.57 -59.01 1.13
CA ASN A 260 15.51 -59.86 0.58
C ASN A 260 14.46 -60.28 1.61
N TYR A 261 14.68 -59.96 2.88
CA TYR A 261 13.79 -60.33 3.98
C TYR A 261 13.37 -59.08 4.78
N ALA A 262 12.10 -59.05 5.18
CA ALA A 262 11.50 -58.00 6.00
C ALA A 262 10.93 -58.55 7.30
N ASP A 263 10.60 -57.67 8.25
CA ASP A 263 9.98 -58.00 9.53
C ASP A 263 10.76 -58.96 10.44
N GLY A 264 12.01 -59.28 10.07
CA GLY A 264 12.99 -60.05 10.82
C GLY A 264 14.39 -59.79 10.27
N CYS A 265 15.43 -59.95 11.09
CA CYS A 265 16.81 -59.77 10.65
C CYS A 265 17.41 -61.11 10.22
N VAL A 266 17.45 -61.36 8.91
CA VAL A 266 18.22 -62.47 8.35
C VAL A 266 19.68 -62.03 8.24
N PRO A 267 20.64 -62.60 8.98
CA PRO A 267 22.03 -62.17 8.92
C PRO A 267 22.62 -62.35 7.53
N VAL A 268 23.41 -61.40 7.04
CA VAL A 268 24.14 -61.58 5.78
C VAL A 268 25.31 -62.55 5.99
N ALA A 269 25.13 -63.80 5.57
CA ALA A 269 26.14 -64.86 5.63
C ALA A 269 26.21 -65.66 4.32
N SER A 270 27.15 -66.61 4.21
CA SER A 270 27.21 -67.50 3.04
C SER A 270 26.05 -68.50 3.00
N ASP A 271 25.49 -68.82 4.16
CA ASP A 271 24.38 -69.73 4.37
C ASP A 271 23.71 -69.36 5.71
N VAL A 272 22.38 -69.39 5.74
CA VAL A 272 21.59 -69.03 6.92
C VAL A 272 20.52 -70.10 7.07
N ASP A 273 20.42 -70.66 8.27
CA ASP A 273 19.43 -71.69 8.58
C ASP A 273 18.35 -71.18 9.55
N CYS A 274 17.24 -71.89 9.63
CA CYS A 274 16.24 -71.65 10.67
C CYS A 274 16.75 -72.09 12.04
N ALA A 275 16.71 -71.19 13.04
CA ALA A 275 17.07 -71.54 14.41
C ALA A 275 16.18 -72.67 14.94
N GLY A 276 16.78 -73.74 15.47
CA GLY A 276 16.05 -74.92 15.95
C GLY A 276 15.84 -76.03 14.91
N GLY A 277 16.22 -75.79 13.65
CA GLY A 277 16.24 -76.81 12.59
C GLY A 277 17.49 -77.70 12.60
N SER A 278 17.58 -78.60 11.61
CA SER A 278 18.75 -79.48 11.40
C SER A 278 19.87 -78.86 10.56
N GLY A 279 19.85 -77.54 10.39
CA GLY A 279 20.82 -76.78 9.61
C GLY A 279 22.25 -76.88 10.13
N ASN A 280 23.23 -76.62 9.26
CA ASN A 280 24.66 -76.65 9.57
C ASN A 280 25.41 -75.40 9.11
N GLY A 281 24.67 -74.36 8.72
CA GLY A 281 25.15 -73.09 8.26
C GLY A 281 25.84 -72.27 9.36
N PRO A 282 26.65 -71.26 8.95
CA PRO A 282 27.40 -70.40 9.86
C PRO A 282 26.54 -69.36 10.59
N ALA A 283 25.27 -69.17 10.18
CA ALA A 283 24.35 -68.22 10.78
C ALA A 283 22.92 -68.79 10.84
N TYR A 284 22.11 -68.23 11.74
CA TYR A 284 20.73 -68.68 11.95
C TYR A 284 19.77 -67.50 12.06
N LEU A 285 18.63 -67.60 11.37
CA LEU A 285 17.49 -66.70 11.58
C LEU A 285 16.78 -67.07 12.90
N GLN A 286 16.68 -66.09 13.79
CA GLN A 286 15.92 -66.23 15.04
C GLN A 286 14.47 -65.78 14.80
N GLY A 287 13.54 -66.72 14.84
CA GLY A 287 12.12 -66.49 14.55
C GLY A 287 11.81 -66.55 13.05
N THR A 288 10.83 -65.77 12.61
CA THR A 288 10.36 -65.73 11.21
C THR A 288 10.74 -64.41 10.54
N ALA A 289 10.89 -64.43 9.22
CA ALA A 289 11.04 -63.21 8.41
C ALA A 289 10.15 -63.31 7.16
N ARG A 290 9.67 -62.18 6.64
CA ARG A 290 8.89 -62.13 5.40
C ARG A 290 9.83 -62.06 4.21
N VAL A 291 9.65 -62.91 3.21
CA VAL A 291 10.42 -62.81 1.96
C VAL A 291 9.84 -61.65 1.13
N VAL A 292 10.63 -60.61 0.90
CA VAL A 292 10.26 -59.42 0.10
C VAL A 292 11.03 -59.32 -1.22
N GLY A 293 12.11 -60.08 -1.36
CA GLY A 293 12.90 -60.22 -2.58
C GLY A 293 12.95 -61.67 -3.05
N SER A 294 14.16 -62.18 -3.30
CA SER A 294 14.40 -63.61 -3.56
C SER A 294 14.74 -64.34 -2.27
N ASP A 295 14.21 -65.55 -2.08
CA ASP A 295 14.63 -66.45 -1.00
C ASP A 295 16.04 -67.01 -1.28
N VAL A 296 17.08 -66.23 -0.98
CA VAL A 296 18.49 -66.56 -1.29
C VAL A 296 19.02 -67.73 -0.46
N TYR A 297 18.41 -67.98 0.70
CA TYR A 297 18.84 -68.99 1.67
C TYR A 297 17.87 -70.18 1.74
N ASP A 298 16.89 -70.25 0.82
CA ASP A 298 15.84 -71.28 0.79
C ASP A 298 15.13 -71.47 2.16
N LEU A 299 14.85 -70.38 2.87
CA LEU A 299 14.23 -70.36 4.19
C LEU A 299 12.71 -70.48 4.16
N ASP A 300 12.07 -70.21 3.02
CA ASP A 300 10.63 -70.33 2.75
C ASP A 300 10.36 -71.58 1.89
N ARG A 301 10.53 -72.75 2.51
CA ARG A 301 10.47 -74.04 1.80
C ARG A 301 9.06 -74.40 1.31
N ASP A 302 8.02 -73.90 1.96
CA ASP A 302 6.62 -74.11 1.58
C ASP A 302 6.09 -73.02 0.62
N GLY A 303 6.82 -71.92 0.45
CA GLY A 303 6.56 -70.89 -0.55
C GLY A 303 5.39 -69.98 -0.19
N ASP A 304 5.12 -69.79 1.10
CA ASP A 304 4.03 -68.96 1.61
C ASP A 304 4.42 -67.49 1.82
N GLY A 305 5.70 -67.17 1.57
CA GLY A 305 6.29 -65.85 1.73
C GLY A 305 6.85 -65.58 3.13
N ILE A 306 6.91 -66.58 4.02
CA ILE A 306 7.40 -66.46 5.40
C ILE A 306 8.53 -67.46 5.66
N ALA A 307 9.76 -66.97 5.73
CA ALA A 307 10.94 -67.73 6.12
C ALA A 307 10.83 -68.29 7.55
N CYS A 308 11.22 -69.56 7.73
CA CYS A 308 11.34 -70.26 9.01
C CYS A 308 10.05 -70.33 9.85
N ASN A 309 8.89 -70.38 9.21
CA ASN A 309 7.58 -70.54 9.84
C ASN A 309 7.18 -72.01 10.11
N SER A 310 8.03 -72.97 9.72
CA SER A 310 7.71 -74.41 9.58
C SER A 310 8.48 -75.34 10.51
#